data_AF-A0A7C7GM18-F1
#
_entry.id   AF-A0A7C7GM18-F1
#
_cell.length_a   1.000
_cell.length_b   1.000
_cell.length_c   1.000
_cell.angle_alpha   90.00
_cell.angle_beta   90.00
_cell.angle_gamma   90.00
#
_symmetry.space_group_name_H-M   'P 1'
#
loop_
_entity.id
_entity.type
_entity.pdbx_description
1 polymer ?
#
loop_
_entity_poly.entity_id
_entity_poly.type
_entity_poly.pdbx_seq_one_letter_code
_entity_poly.pdbx_strand_id
1 'polypeptide(L)'
;MTLLPWILLAIICIEHLIFIPALIKRSGVGTAWHGYVPVLNALAILRIIERPWYWVLFLLVPGINLLMLIIMHVELAIVFGQRSTKDQWLMGLLPWISIPQLALGEDKYVGPRSWSKTRKSTFREWGEALLWATIVASTFRIFSFEPFTIPTGSMEGSMLVGDYLFVNKLSYGPKLPQTPFSLPFIHNALPGSMTPSFTSWFSLPYTRLPGIRDVERYDAVVFSFPPGDTIFSDKELAGHDYYGLLRREGIRNADGNIEKFALNPEKYLSIARDRAFIKPGLAARPIDKKENYVKRCIGLPGDSLS
;
A
#
# COMPACT_ATOMS: atom_id res chain seq x y z
N MET A 1 -15.87 -4.67 -5.61
CA MET A 1 -15.10 -4.39 -4.38
C MET A 1 -15.46 -5.46 -3.36
N THR A 2 -14.48 -6.12 -2.76
CA THR A 2 -14.73 -7.09 -1.68
C THR A 2 -15.13 -6.32 -0.42
N LEU A 3 -16.33 -6.56 0.12
CA LEU A 3 -16.82 -5.89 1.34
C LEU A 3 -16.11 -6.39 2.61
N LEU A 4 -15.50 -7.58 2.54
CA LEU A 4 -14.88 -8.27 3.66
C LEU A 4 -13.87 -7.40 4.46
N PRO A 5 -12.86 -6.74 3.84
CA PRO A 5 -11.92 -5.89 4.58
C PRO A 5 -12.59 -4.74 5.34
N TRP A 6 -13.63 -4.13 4.78
CA TRP A 6 -14.39 -3.06 5.46
C TRP A 6 -15.19 -3.60 6.64
N ILE A 7 -15.78 -4.80 6.48
CA ILE A 7 -16.46 -5.51 7.57
C ILE A 7 -15.45 -5.82 8.69
N LEU A 8 -14.28 -6.37 8.36
CA LEU A 8 -13.23 -6.67 9.34
C LEU A 8 -12.75 -5.42 10.09
N LEU A 9 -12.59 -4.30 9.38
CA LEU A 9 -12.26 -3.01 9.99
C LEU A 9 -13.39 -2.49 10.89
N ALA A 10 -14.65 -2.61 10.47
CA ALA A 10 -15.78 -2.22 11.31
C ALA A 10 -15.86 -3.08 12.59
N ILE A 11 -15.65 -4.39 12.47
CA ILE A 11 -15.62 -5.31 13.62
C ILE A 11 -14.51 -4.89 14.58
N ILE A 12 -13.30 -4.58 14.09
CA ILE A 12 -12.19 -4.19 14.99
C ILE A 12 -12.50 -2.90 15.75
N CYS A 13 -13.17 -1.94 15.09
CA CYS A 13 -13.58 -0.70 15.75
C CYS A 13 -14.65 -0.94 16.82
N ILE A 14 -15.65 -1.78 16.53
CA ILE A 14 -16.71 -2.15 17.49
C ILE A 14 -16.13 -2.90 18.68
N GLU A 15 -15.28 -3.87 18.40
CA GLU A 15 -14.57 -4.65 19.40
C GLU A 15 -13.72 -3.76 20.32
N HIS A 16 -13.03 -2.77 19.76
CA HIS A 16 -12.28 -1.79 20.56
C HIS A 16 -13.18 -1.02 21.52
N LEU A 17 -14.36 -0.61 21.07
CA LEU A 17 -15.33 0.10 21.91
C LEU A 17 -15.92 -0.78 23.03
N ILE A 18 -15.99 -2.10 22.83
CA ILE A 18 -16.56 -3.04 23.80
C ILE A 18 -15.50 -3.52 24.80
N PHE A 19 -14.35 -3.98 24.34
CA PHE A 19 -13.40 -4.76 25.15
C PHE A 19 -12.25 -3.94 25.73
N ILE A 20 -11.79 -2.88 25.05
CA ILE A 20 -10.69 -2.05 25.55
C ILE A 20 -11.07 -1.30 26.85
N PRO A 21 -12.30 -0.76 27.05
CA PRO A 21 -12.68 -0.19 28.34
C PRO A 21 -12.47 -1.15 29.54
N ALA A 22 -12.78 -2.43 29.35
CA ALA A 22 -12.59 -3.46 30.37
C ALA A 22 -11.09 -3.69 30.66
N LEU A 23 -10.26 -3.73 29.62
CA LEU A 23 -8.81 -3.83 29.76
C LEU A 23 -8.20 -2.59 30.44
N ILE A 24 -8.66 -1.38 30.09
CA ILE A 24 -8.25 -0.14 30.76
C ILE A 24 -8.57 -0.23 32.26
N LYS A 25 -9.80 -0.62 32.60
CA LYS A 25 -10.23 -0.78 34.00
C LYS A 25 -9.35 -1.80 34.75
N ARG A 26 -9.03 -2.93 34.12
CA ARG A 26 -8.19 -4.00 34.69
C ARG A 26 -6.72 -3.60 34.84
N SER A 27 -6.22 -2.70 33.99
CA SER A 27 -4.84 -2.21 34.09
C SER A 27 -4.61 -1.30 35.31
N GLY A 28 -5.65 -0.59 35.77
CA GLY A 28 -5.53 0.42 36.84
C GLY A 28 -4.80 1.70 36.44
N VAL A 29 -4.24 1.80 35.23
CA VAL A 29 -3.43 2.94 34.75
C VAL A 29 -4.29 4.04 34.12
N GLY A 30 -5.51 3.72 33.68
CA GLY A 30 -6.38 4.64 32.95
C GLY A 30 -7.82 4.65 33.44
N THR A 31 -8.59 5.61 32.94
CA THR A 31 -10.01 5.76 33.23
C THR A 31 -10.84 5.08 32.16
N ALA A 32 -11.67 4.11 32.56
CA ALA A 32 -12.39 3.20 31.67
C ALA A 32 -13.19 3.90 30.56
N TRP A 33 -13.76 5.08 30.85
CA TRP A 33 -14.56 5.81 29.87
C TRP A 33 -13.76 6.29 28.64
N HIS A 34 -12.43 6.46 28.77
CA HIS A 34 -11.57 6.80 27.62
C HIS A 34 -11.61 5.72 26.54
N GLY A 35 -11.91 4.46 26.91
CA GLY A 35 -12.04 3.37 25.96
C GLY A 35 -13.22 3.51 24.99
N TYR A 36 -14.24 4.32 25.30
CA TYR A 36 -15.40 4.50 24.42
C TYR A 36 -15.22 5.61 23.37
N VAL A 37 -14.19 6.45 23.52
CA VAL A 37 -13.94 7.57 22.60
C VAL A 37 -12.72 7.21 21.73
N PRO A 38 -12.83 7.08 20.40
CA PRO A 38 -11.79 6.46 19.56
C PRO A 38 -10.36 7.01 19.74
N VAL A 39 -10.19 8.33 19.78
CA VAL A 39 -8.86 8.95 19.94
C VAL A 39 -8.33 8.74 21.36
N LEU A 40 -9.20 8.89 22.37
CA LEU A 40 -8.84 8.66 23.77
C LEU A 40 -8.56 7.17 24.05
N ASN A 41 -9.22 6.27 23.33
CA ASN A 41 -9.02 4.83 23.39
C ASN A 41 -7.59 4.49 22.96
N ALA A 42 -7.14 4.99 21.81
CA ALA A 42 -5.78 4.81 21.33
C ALA A 42 -4.74 5.38 22.32
N LEU A 43 -4.97 6.60 22.84
CA LEU A 43 -4.09 7.21 23.85
C LEU A 43 -4.07 6.42 25.16
N ALA A 44 -5.19 5.85 25.59
CA ALA A 44 -5.28 5.02 26.78
C ALA A 44 -4.49 3.71 26.59
N ILE A 45 -4.63 3.04 25.45
CA ILE A 45 -3.81 1.87 25.10
C ILE A 45 -2.33 2.22 25.19
N LEU A 46 -1.89 3.33 24.56
CA LEU A 46 -0.49 3.77 24.60
C LEU A 46 0.04 4.00 26.01
N ARG A 47 -0.79 4.55 26.92
CA ARG A 47 -0.43 4.70 28.34
C ARG A 47 -0.26 3.35 29.03
N ILE A 48 -1.15 2.40 28.78
CA ILE A 48 -1.08 1.04 29.37
C ILE A 48 0.18 0.30 28.91
N ILE A 49 0.55 0.43 27.63
CA ILE A 49 1.75 -0.21 27.06
C ILE A 49 3.05 0.61 27.25
N GLU A 50 2.97 1.76 27.91
CA GLU A 50 4.08 2.71 28.09
C GLU A 50 4.81 3.03 26.78
N ARG A 51 4.04 3.46 25.77
CA ARG A 51 4.56 3.96 24.49
C ARG A 51 4.27 5.45 24.32
N PRO A 52 5.08 6.17 23.54
CA PRO A 52 4.91 7.60 23.35
C PRO A 52 3.56 7.96 22.72
N TRP A 53 2.94 9.05 23.18
CA TRP A 53 1.61 9.50 22.71
C TRP A 53 1.55 9.74 21.20
N TYR A 54 2.66 10.16 20.59
CA TYR A 54 2.72 10.49 19.16
C TYR A 54 2.54 9.26 18.25
N TRP A 55 2.55 8.04 18.79
CA TRP A 55 2.21 6.83 18.04
C TRP A 55 0.79 6.87 17.46
N VAL A 56 -0.13 7.64 18.07
CA VAL A 56 -1.48 7.87 17.51
C VAL A 56 -1.43 8.51 16.13
N LEU A 57 -0.42 9.35 15.84
CA LEU A 57 -0.30 9.99 14.53
C LEU A 57 -0.11 8.95 13.41
N PHE A 58 0.57 7.85 13.68
CA PHE A 58 0.75 6.76 12.71
C PHE A 58 -0.54 5.99 12.43
N LEU A 59 -1.53 6.04 13.32
CA LEU A 59 -2.87 5.45 13.09
C LEU A 59 -3.69 6.25 12.07
N LEU A 60 -3.31 7.50 11.80
CA LEU A 60 -3.95 8.34 10.78
C LEU A 60 -3.43 8.07 9.38
N VAL A 61 -2.28 7.41 9.26
CA VAL A 61 -1.62 7.17 7.97
C VAL A 61 -2.07 5.82 7.42
N PRO A 62 -2.78 5.78 6.27
CA PRO A 62 -3.29 4.53 5.71
C PRO A 62 -2.18 3.52 5.40
N GLY A 63 -2.40 2.26 5.74
CA GLY A 63 -1.42 1.17 5.61
C GLY A 63 -0.54 1.03 6.85
N ILE A 64 0.06 2.12 7.32
CA ILE A 64 0.83 2.13 8.57
C ILE A 64 -0.08 1.90 9.77
N ASN A 65 -1.28 2.47 9.73
CA ASN A 65 -2.28 2.30 10.77
C ASN A 65 -2.55 0.82 11.10
N LEU A 66 -2.66 -0.04 10.09
CA LEU A 66 -2.87 -1.48 10.28
C LEU A 66 -1.67 -2.14 10.97
N LEU A 67 -0.45 -1.82 10.53
CA LEU A 67 0.77 -2.33 11.15
C LEU A 67 0.91 -1.86 12.60
N MET A 68 0.61 -0.59 12.85
CA MET A 68 0.64 -0.01 14.20
C MET A 68 -0.42 -0.62 15.10
N LEU A 69 -1.61 -0.90 14.58
CA LEU A 69 -2.64 -1.63 15.32
C LEU A 69 -2.14 -3.02 15.73
N ILE A 70 -1.55 -3.78 14.80
CA ILE A 70 -0.94 -5.09 15.10
C ILE A 70 0.11 -4.97 16.21
N ILE A 71 1.04 -4.02 16.11
CA ILE A 71 2.08 -3.81 17.13
C ILE A 71 1.44 -3.45 18.48
N MET A 72 0.47 -2.54 18.49
CA MET A 72 -0.22 -2.11 19.70
C MET A 72 -1.02 -3.25 20.34
N HIS A 73 -1.68 -4.10 19.57
CA HIS A 73 -2.40 -5.27 20.09
C HIS A 73 -1.44 -6.28 20.71
N VAL A 74 -0.34 -6.59 20.02
CA VAL A 74 0.69 -7.50 20.52
C VAL A 74 1.30 -6.97 21.83
N GLU A 75 1.63 -5.69 21.89
CA GLU A 75 2.15 -5.05 23.11
C GLU A 75 1.09 -5.04 24.23
N LEU A 76 -0.19 -4.88 23.89
CA LEU A 76 -1.30 -5.00 24.84
C LEU A 76 -1.37 -6.42 25.43
N ALA A 77 -1.23 -7.47 24.63
CA ALA A 77 -1.14 -8.85 25.15
C ALA A 77 0.05 -9.02 26.11
N ILE A 78 1.21 -8.46 25.74
CA ILE A 78 2.46 -8.57 26.52
C ILE A 78 2.33 -7.95 27.91
N VAL A 79 1.66 -6.80 28.05
CA VAL A 79 1.47 -6.13 29.34
C VAL A 79 0.50 -6.86 30.27
N PHE A 80 -0.40 -7.67 29.71
CA PHE A 80 -1.26 -8.58 30.48
C PHE A 80 -0.64 -9.97 30.68
N GLY A 81 0.65 -10.14 30.39
CA GLY A 81 1.38 -11.38 30.68
C GLY A 81 1.34 -12.45 29.58
N GLN A 82 0.57 -12.25 28.50
CA GLN A 82 0.57 -13.13 27.33
C GLN A 82 1.83 -12.90 26.48
N ARG A 83 2.93 -13.52 26.91
CA ARG A 83 4.27 -13.27 26.38
C ARG A 83 4.76 -14.36 25.42
N SER A 84 4.01 -15.45 25.22
CA SER A 84 4.44 -16.52 24.34
C SER A 84 4.44 -16.09 22.87
N THR A 85 5.24 -16.75 22.03
CA THR A 85 5.25 -16.49 20.59
C THR A 85 3.88 -16.79 19.96
N LYS A 86 3.19 -17.82 20.46
CA LYS A 86 1.85 -18.19 20.00
C LYS A 86 0.85 -17.06 20.26
N ASP A 87 0.87 -16.48 21.46
CA ASP A 87 -0.06 -15.41 21.83
C ASP A 87 0.19 -14.15 21.00
N GLN A 88 1.46 -13.80 20.74
CA GLN A 88 1.82 -12.66 19.91
C GLN A 88 1.33 -12.84 18.46
N TRP A 89 1.48 -14.04 17.88
CA TRP A 89 0.94 -14.31 16.54
C TRP A 89 -0.58 -14.30 16.50
N LEU A 90 -1.24 -14.90 17.51
CA LEU A 90 -2.70 -14.90 17.61
C LEU A 90 -3.24 -13.46 17.72
N MET A 91 -2.60 -12.64 18.56
CA MET A 91 -2.98 -11.25 18.77
C MET A 91 -2.77 -10.39 17.53
N GLY A 92 -1.67 -10.61 16.79
CA GLY A 92 -1.39 -9.85 15.58
C GLY A 92 -2.25 -10.26 14.37
N LEU A 93 -2.54 -11.55 14.20
CA LEU A 93 -3.26 -12.05 13.02
C LEU A 93 -4.78 -12.11 13.21
N LEU A 94 -5.22 -12.36 14.45
CA LEU A 94 -6.62 -12.57 14.79
C LEU A 94 -7.02 -11.71 16.01
N PRO A 95 -6.92 -10.38 15.91
CA PRO A 95 -7.32 -9.47 17.00
C PRO A 95 -8.76 -9.73 17.44
N TRP A 96 -9.67 -9.95 16.48
CA TRP A 96 -11.10 -10.21 16.68
C TRP A 96 -11.45 -11.38 17.61
N ILE A 97 -10.50 -12.29 17.83
CA ILE A 97 -10.67 -13.43 18.74
C ILE A 97 -9.86 -13.20 20.02
N SER A 98 -8.65 -12.69 19.88
CA SER A 98 -7.67 -12.57 20.96
C SER A 98 -7.93 -11.41 21.91
N ILE A 99 -8.40 -10.23 21.45
CA ILE A 99 -8.73 -9.12 22.35
C ILE A 99 -9.95 -9.45 23.22
N PRO A 100 -11.07 -10.04 22.70
CA PRO A 100 -12.17 -10.47 23.55
C PRO A 100 -11.74 -11.53 24.56
N GLN A 101 -10.94 -12.51 24.14
CA GLN A 101 -10.38 -13.53 25.03
C GLN A 101 -9.53 -12.91 26.14
N LEU A 102 -8.66 -11.96 25.79
CA LEU A 102 -7.84 -11.25 26.77
C LEU A 102 -8.71 -10.43 27.74
N ALA A 103 -9.71 -9.70 27.22
CA ALA A 103 -10.57 -8.82 27.99
C ALA A 103 -11.52 -9.57 28.94
N LEU A 104 -11.98 -10.75 28.56
CA LEU A 104 -12.84 -11.62 29.37
C LEU A 104 -12.05 -12.59 30.28
N GLY A 105 -10.77 -12.82 29.99
CA GLY A 105 -9.89 -13.67 30.80
C GLY A 105 -9.49 -13.07 32.15
N GLU A 106 -8.73 -13.83 32.92
CA GLU A 106 -8.28 -13.46 34.28
C GLU A 106 -6.84 -12.92 34.35
N ASP A 107 -6.20 -12.76 33.19
CA ASP A 107 -4.81 -12.31 33.06
C ASP A 107 -4.55 -10.98 33.81
N LYS A 108 -3.58 -10.95 34.71
CA LYS A 108 -3.28 -9.73 35.49
C LYS A 108 -2.42 -8.76 34.67
N TYR A 109 -2.60 -7.47 34.88
CA TYR A 109 -1.67 -6.47 34.36
C TYR A 109 -0.30 -6.64 35.05
N VAL A 110 0.70 -7.04 34.27
CA VAL A 110 2.09 -7.29 34.72
C VAL A 110 3.01 -6.12 34.31
N GLY A 111 2.53 -5.25 33.42
CA GLY A 111 3.29 -4.13 32.87
C GLY A 111 4.22 -4.53 31.71
N PRO A 112 4.89 -3.54 31.09
CA PRO A 112 5.74 -3.76 29.92
C PRO A 112 6.86 -4.77 30.15
N ARG A 113 7.25 -5.45 29.08
CA ARG A 113 8.37 -6.38 29.14
C ARG A 113 9.66 -5.59 29.39
N SER A 114 10.30 -5.83 30.54
CA SER A 114 11.62 -5.25 30.83
C SER A 114 12.70 -5.98 30.04
N TRP A 115 13.37 -5.26 29.14
CA TRP A 115 14.49 -5.79 28.35
C TRP A 115 15.85 -5.56 29.02
N SER A 116 15.90 -4.96 30.22
CA SER A 116 17.14 -4.56 30.89
C SER A 116 18.05 -5.71 31.29
N LYS A 117 17.53 -6.94 31.39
CA LYS A 117 18.28 -8.12 31.88
C LYS A 117 18.55 -9.17 30.80
N THR A 118 18.12 -8.96 29.56
CA THR A 118 18.32 -9.92 28.47
C THR A 118 18.97 -9.23 27.28
N ARG A 119 20.19 -9.67 26.90
CA ARG A 119 20.74 -9.28 25.60
C ARG A 119 19.85 -9.89 24.53
N LYS A 120 19.28 -9.06 23.67
CA LYS A 120 18.64 -9.55 22.45
C LYS A 120 19.76 -10.15 21.57
N SER A 121 19.42 -11.19 20.80
CA SER A 121 20.36 -11.69 19.79
C SER A 121 20.69 -10.57 18.80
N THR A 122 21.96 -10.45 18.41
CA THR A 122 22.41 -9.46 17.41
C THR A 122 21.54 -9.52 16.15
N PHE A 123 21.19 -10.72 15.68
CA PHE A 123 20.32 -10.90 14.53
C PHE A 123 18.92 -10.30 14.74
N ARG A 124 18.38 -10.43 15.95
CA ARG A 124 17.08 -9.86 16.31
C ARG A 124 17.13 -8.34 16.38
N GLU A 125 18.18 -7.76 16.95
CA GLU A 125 18.34 -6.30 17.03
C GLU A 125 18.46 -5.68 15.63
N TRP A 126 19.29 -6.26 14.78
CA TRP A 126 19.41 -5.84 13.38
C TRP A 126 18.10 -6.04 12.60
N GLY A 127 17.39 -7.16 12.82
CA GLY A 127 16.10 -7.42 12.19
C GLY A 127 15.01 -6.43 12.61
N GLU A 128 14.90 -6.12 13.91
CA GLU A 128 13.97 -5.12 14.43
C GLU A 128 14.30 -3.72 13.89
N ALA A 129 15.57 -3.34 13.86
CA ALA A 129 16.01 -2.05 13.31
C ALA A 129 15.73 -1.92 11.81
N LEU A 130 16.02 -2.97 11.02
CA LEU A 130 15.76 -3.00 9.58
C LEU A 130 14.26 -2.93 9.28
N LEU A 131 13.44 -3.62 10.07
CA LEU A 131 11.98 -3.56 9.95
C LEU A 131 11.48 -2.12 10.16
N TRP A 132 11.91 -1.47 11.25
CA TRP A 132 11.54 -0.07 11.53
C TRP A 132 12.00 0.88 10.44
N ALA A 133 13.26 0.75 9.99
CA ALA A 133 13.79 1.56 8.90
C ALA A 133 12.97 1.37 7.60
N THR A 134 12.58 0.13 7.30
CA THR A 134 11.76 -0.20 6.12
C THR A 134 10.39 0.45 6.17
N ILE A 135 9.72 0.40 7.33
CA ILE A 135 8.40 1.02 7.54
C ILE A 135 8.48 2.53 7.35
N VAL A 136 9.44 3.18 8.02
CA VAL A 136 9.62 4.64 7.95
C VAL A 136 9.99 5.07 6.53
N ALA A 137 10.93 4.38 5.88
CA ALA A 137 11.33 4.69 4.51
C ALA A 137 10.18 4.47 3.51
N SER A 138 9.42 3.38 3.64
CA SER A 138 8.25 3.11 2.78
C SER A 138 7.17 4.19 2.95
N THR A 139 6.90 4.59 4.20
CA THR A 139 5.99 5.68 4.54
C THR A 139 6.39 6.99 3.87
N PHE A 140 7.64 7.38 4.07
CA PHE A 140 8.19 8.61 3.50
C PHE A 140 8.12 8.58 1.97
N ARG A 141 8.41 7.42 1.36
CA ARG A 141 8.32 7.22 -0.09
C ARG A 141 6.90 7.29 -0.62
N ILE A 142 5.91 6.77 0.11
CA ILE A 142 4.50 6.77 -0.32
C ILE A 142 3.95 8.20 -0.27
N PHE A 143 4.17 8.93 0.84
CA PHE A 143 3.48 10.19 1.12
C PHE A 143 4.29 11.45 0.84
N SER A 144 5.63 11.39 0.86
CA SER A 144 6.49 12.58 0.76
C SER A 144 7.23 12.66 -0.57
N PHE A 145 8.42 12.05 -0.65
CA PHE A 145 9.28 12.13 -1.82
C PHE A 145 9.65 10.73 -2.29
N GLU A 146 9.60 10.52 -3.59
CA GLU A 146 10.04 9.27 -4.20
C GLU A 146 11.15 9.54 -5.22
N PRO A 147 12.28 8.80 -5.13
CA PRO A 147 13.32 8.86 -6.15
C PRO A 147 12.87 8.10 -7.40
N PHE A 148 13.07 8.70 -8.57
CA PHE A 148 12.84 8.11 -9.88
C PHE A 148 14.10 8.22 -10.74
N THR A 149 14.31 7.25 -11.62
CA THR A 149 15.30 7.33 -12.69
C THR A 149 14.58 7.56 -14.02
N ILE A 150 15.17 8.35 -14.92
CA ILE A 150 14.61 8.56 -16.25
C ILE A 150 15.06 7.43 -17.18
N PRO A 151 14.16 6.55 -17.64
CA PRO A 151 14.54 5.43 -18.50
C PRO A 151 14.54 5.79 -19.99
N THR A 152 13.88 6.87 -20.39
CA THR A 152 13.65 7.21 -21.80
C THR A 152 13.89 8.68 -22.11
N GLY A 153 14.36 8.93 -23.33
CA GLY A 153 14.77 10.25 -23.82
C GLY A 153 13.65 11.21 -24.14
N SER A 154 12.41 10.96 -23.75
CA SER A 154 11.30 11.83 -24.16
C SER A 154 11.39 13.25 -23.58
N MET A 155 12.26 13.47 -22.60
CA MET A 155 12.57 14.77 -22.01
C MET A 155 13.96 15.29 -22.38
N GLU A 156 14.59 14.69 -23.40
CA GLU A 156 15.87 15.12 -23.98
C GLU A 156 15.77 16.60 -24.37
N GLY A 157 16.65 17.41 -23.78
CA GLY A 157 16.61 18.88 -23.84
C GLY A 157 16.37 19.54 -22.48
N SER A 158 15.85 18.81 -21.50
CA SER A 158 15.78 19.29 -20.10
C SER A 158 16.26 18.27 -19.07
N MET A 159 16.03 16.98 -19.30
CA MET A 159 16.51 15.90 -18.45
C MET A 159 16.98 14.74 -19.31
N LEU A 160 18.11 14.13 -18.95
CA LEU A 160 18.77 13.09 -19.72
C LEU A 160 18.38 11.71 -19.22
N VAL A 161 18.52 10.71 -20.10
CA VAL A 161 18.37 9.30 -19.72
C VAL A 161 19.44 8.95 -18.69
N GLY A 162 19.02 8.34 -17.58
CA GLY A 162 19.88 8.03 -16.45
C GLY A 162 19.88 9.06 -15.32
N ASP A 163 19.28 10.23 -15.51
CA ASP A 163 19.14 11.22 -14.43
C ASP A 163 18.26 10.69 -13.30
N TYR A 164 18.63 11.06 -12.06
CA TYR A 164 17.87 10.77 -10.84
C TYR A 164 17.05 11.99 -10.43
N LEU A 165 15.74 11.81 -10.25
CA LEU A 165 14.80 12.86 -9.85
C LEU A 165 14.19 12.53 -8.49
N PHE A 166 14.02 13.56 -7.66
CA PHE A 166 13.15 13.47 -6.49
C PHE A 166 11.79 14.08 -6.80
N VAL A 167 10.76 13.25 -6.78
CA VAL A 167 9.38 13.68 -7.05
C VAL A 167 8.71 14.09 -5.75
N ASN A 168 8.29 15.34 -5.67
CA ASN A 168 7.51 15.85 -4.54
C ASN A 168 6.02 15.48 -4.71
N LYS A 169 5.54 14.56 -3.88
CA LYS A 169 4.13 14.14 -3.88
C LYS A 169 3.24 15.01 -2.99
N LEU A 170 3.82 15.73 -2.03
CA LEU A 170 3.08 16.60 -1.12
C LEU A 170 2.46 17.78 -1.85
N SER A 171 3.17 18.33 -2.84
CA SER A 171 2.69 19.48 -3.61
C SER A 171 1.34 19.23 -4.28
N TYR A 172 1.14 18.06 -4.91
CA TYR A 172 -0.05 17.75 -5.71
C TYR A 172 -1.00 16.74 -5.06
N GLY A 173 -0.74 16.38 -3.80
CA GLY A 173 -1.51 15.39 -3.06
C GLY A 173 -0.98 13.96 -3.25
N PRO A 174 -0.48 13.31 -2.18
CA PRO A 174 -0.04 11.93 -2.29
C PRO A 174 -1.22 10.98 -2.55
N LYS A 175 -0.96 9.96 -3.38
CA LYS A 175 -1.92 8.91 -3.70
C LYS A 175 -1.95 7.89 -2.57
N LEU A 176 -3.14 7.48 -2.13
CA LEU A 176 -3.26 6.36 -1.21
C LEU A 176 -2.90 5.05 -1.94
N PRO A 177 -2.17 4.12 -1.28
CA PRO A 177 -1.83 2.85 -1.89
C PRO A 177 -3.09 2.04 -2.16
N GLN A 178 -3.31 1.64 -3.42
CA GLN A 178 -4.43 0.77 -3.76
C GLN A 178 -4.17 -0.67 -3.33
N THR A 179 -2.91 -1.05 -3.13
CA THR A 179 -2.47 -2.38 -2.69
C THR A 179 -1.77 -2.30 -1.32
N PRO A 180 -2.54 -2.27 -0.21
CA PRO A 180 -1.97 -2.14 1.13
C PRO A 180 -0.99 -3.26 1.50
N PHE A 181 -1.22 -4.45 0.97
CA PHE A 181 -0.35 -5.61 1.14
C PHE A 181 0.51 -5.80 -0.11
N SER A 182 1.67 -5.14 -0.10
CA SER A 182 2.72 -5.34 -1.09
C SER A 182 4.09 -5.31 -0.44
N LEU A 183 5.06 -5.96 -1.10
CA LEU A 183 6.42 -5.99 -0.59
C LEU A 183 7.07 -4.60 -0.73
N PRO A 184 7.73 -4.11 0.33
CA PRO A 184 8.37 -2.81 0.30
C PRO A 184 9.50 -2.83 -0.74
N PHE A 185 9.67 -1.69 -1.42
CA PHE A 185 10.70 -1.48 -2.45
C PHE A 185 10.57 -2.34 -3.72
N ILE A 186 9.52 -3.16 -3.86
CA ILE A 186 9.26 -3.95 -5.06
C ILE A 186 8.04 -3.40 -5.81
N HIS A 187 8.26 -2.97 -7.05
CA HIS A 187 7.27 -2.23 -7.82
C HIS A 187 6.09 -3.08 -8.31
N ASN A 188 6.33 -4.18 -9.03
CA ASN A 188 5.25 -4.90 -9.73
C ASN A 188 5.33 -6.43 -9.60
N ALA A 189 6.51 -7.03 -9.74
CA ALA A 189 6.74 -8.46 -9.67
C ALA A 189 7.96 -8.79 -8.81
N LEU A 190 7.98 -9.97 -8.22
CA LEU A 190 9.15 -10.45 -7.46
C LEU A 190 10.37 -10.59 -8.38
N PRO A 191 11.56 -10.15 -7.94
CA PRO A 191 12.80 -10.34 -8.71
C PRO A 191 12.97 -11.79 -9.17
N GLY A 192 13.23 -11.99 -10.46
CA GLY A 192 13.42 -13.32 -11.05
C GLY A 192 12.14 -14.11 -11.34
N SER A 193 10.94 -13.55 -11.14
CA SER A 193 9.68 -14.22 -11.47
C SER A 193 8.62 -13.26 -12.04
N MET A 194 7.54 -13.82 -12.59
CA MET A 194 6.35 -13.07 -13.02
C MET A 194 5.26 -13.03 -11.94
N THR A 195 5.58 -13.43 -10.71
CA THR A 195 4.61 -13.40 -9.61
C THR A 195 4.43 -11.95 -9.13
N PRO A 196 3.19 -11.44 -9.01
CA PRO A 196 2.95 -10.10 -8.52
C PRO A 196 3.58 -9.87 -7.14
N SER A 197 4.15 -8.68 -6.92
CA SER A 197 4.70 -8.29 -5.61
C SER A 197 3.62 -7.87 -4.59
N PHE A 198 2.36 -7.99 -4.98
CA PHE A 198 1.18 -7.54 -4.24
C PHE A 198 0.08 -8.60 -4.29
N THR A 199 -0.82 -8.51 -3.34
CA THR A 199 -1.99 -9.40 -3.26
C THR A 199 -3.21 -8.75 -3.90
N SER A 200 -4.00 -9.51 -4.67
CA SER A 200 -5.20 -9.00 -5.36
C SER A 200 -6.49 -9.11 -4.54
N TRP A 201 -6.47 -9.87 -3.43
CA TRP A 201 -7.62 -10.12 -2.56
C TRP A 201 -8.23 -8.86 -1.91
N PHE A 202 -7.41 -7.81 -1.73
CA PHE A 202 -7.81 -6.55 -1.15
C PHE A 202 -7.21 -5.40 -1.97
N SER A 203 -8.09 -4.50 -2.44
CA SER A 203 -7.70 -3.27 -3.09
C SER A 203 -8.52 -2.10 -2.59
N LEU A 204 -7.87 -0.96 -2.38
CA LEU A 204 -8.51 0.29 -2.04
C LEU A 204 -8.89 1.07 -3.31
N PRO A 205 -10.01 1.82 -3.28
CA PRO A 205 -10.35 2.71 -4.38
C PRO A 205 -9.25 3.76 -4.55
N TYR A 206 -9.02 4.17 -5.80
CA TYR A 206 -8.07 5.25 -6.08
C TYR A 206 -8.53 6.51 -5.36
N THR A 207 -7.70 6.99 -4.44
CA THR A 207 -7.97 8.18 -3.66
C THR A 207 -6.68 8.98 -3.57
N ARG A 208 -6.77 10.29 -3.76
CA ARG A 208 -5.67 11.22 -3.59
C ARG A 208 -5.95 12.12 -2.40
N LEU A 209 -4.96 12.29 -1.53
CA LEU A 209 -5.04 13.27 -0.45
C LEU A 209 -4.96 14.69 -1.03
N PRO A 210 -5.51 15.71 -0.33
CA PRO A 210 -5.43 17.09 -0.82
C PRO A 210 -3.97 17.52 -1.01
N GLY A 211 -3.72 18.19 -2.13
CA GLY A 211 -2.43 18.82 -2.43
C GLY A 211 -2.35 20.24 -1.88
N ILE A 212 -1.13 20.79 -1.88
CA ILE A 212 -0.88 22.19 -1.52
C ILE A 212 -1.12 23.12 -2.71
N ARG A 213 -0.88 22.62 -3.94
CA ARG A 213 -1.08 23.35 -5.19
C ARG A 213 -1.59 22.43 -6.28
N ASP A 214 -2.21 23.04 -7.28
CA ASP A 214 -2.61 22.35 -8.50
C ASP A 214 -1.45 22.23 -9.48
N VAL A 215 -1.64 21.38 -10.50
CA VAL A 215 -0.67 21.22 -11.57
C VAL A 215 -0.66 22.50 -12.41
N GLU A 216 0.51 23.07 -12.62
CA GLU A 216 0.66 24.27 -13.44
C GLU A 216 1.27 23.91 -14.79
N ARG A 217 1.09 24.85 -15.73
CA ARG A 217 1.75 24.76 -17.02
C ARG A 217 3.26 24.73 -16.82
N TYR A 218 3.91 23.88 -17.60
CA TYR A 218 5.33 23.58 -17.62
C TYR A 218 5.88 22.81 -16.41
N ASP A 219 5.04 22.42 -15.44
CA ASP A 219 5.46 21.49 -14.41
C ASP A 219 5.94 20.17 -15.05
N ALA A 220 7.06 19.66 -14.56
CA ALA A 220 7.50 18.30 -14.84
C ALA A 220 6.72 17.36 -13.92
N VAL A 221 5.79 16.60 -14.49
CA VAL A 221 4.90 15.71 -13.74
C VAL A 221 5.25 14.26 -13.98
N VAL A 222 5.13 13.48 -12.90
CA VAL A 222 5.22 12.04 -12.95
C VAL A 222 3.83 11.46 -12.82
N PHE A 223 3.40 10.70 -13.83
CA PHE A 223 2.07 10.11 -13.88
C PHE A 223 2.15 8.65 -14.28
N SER A 224 1.13 7.90 -13.87
CA SER A 224 1.00 6.48 -14.17
C SER A 224 0.61 6.31 -15.63
N PHE A 225 1.28 5.42 -16.35
CA PHE A 225 1.07 5.20 -17.78
C PHE A 225 -0.42 4.89 -18.07
N PRO A 226 -1.14 5.74 -18.84
CA PRO A 226 -2.58 5.61 -19.02
C PRO A 226 -3.01 4.29 -19.67
N PRO A 227 -2.35 3.81 -20.76
CA PRO A 227 -2.71 2.56 -21.43
C PRO A 227 -2.36 1.27 -20.66
N GLY A 228 -1.63 1.36 -19.55
CA GLY A 228 -1.03 0.22 -18.86
C GLY A 228 -1.87 -0.40 -17.75
N ASP A 229 -3.20 -0.27 -17.76
CA ASP A 229 -4.05 -1.05 -16.85
C ASP A 229 -4.03 -2.54 -17.21
N THR A 230 -4.06 -2.84 -18.50
CA THR A 230 -4.02 -4.20 -19.05
C THR A 230 -2.62 -4.48 -19.57
N ILE A 231 -2.04 -5.61 -19.14
CA ILE A 231 -0.73 -6.08 -19.59
C ILE A 231 -0.81 -7.54 -20.04
N PHE A 232 0.11 -7.92 -20.92
CA PHE A 232 0.38 -9.34 -21.18
C PHE A 232 1.21 -9.90 -20.03
N SER A 233 0.75 -11.01 -19.43
CA SER A 233 1.47 -11.71 -18.37
C SER A 233 2.58 -12.61 -18.93
N ASP A 234 3.43 -12.03 -19.77
CA ASP A 234 4.51 -12.72 -20.49
C ASP A 234 5.88 -12.14 -20.16
N LYS A 235 6.94 -12.94 -20.20
CA LYS A 235 8.30 -12.48 -19.93
C LYS A 235 8.85 -11.58 -21.05
N GLU A 236 8.48 -11.84 -22.30
CA GLU A 236 8.95 -11.11 -23.48
C GLU A 236 8.06 -9.90 -23.78
N LEU A 237 6.77 -9.97 -23.45
CA LEU A 237 5.82 -8.88 -23.67
C LEU A 237 5.64 -7.94 -22.46
N ALA A 238 6.33 -8.19 -21.35
CA ALA A 238 6.28 -7.34 -20.17
C ALA A 238 6.78 -5.91 -20.48
N GLY A 239 5.96 -4.90 -20.17
CA GLY A 239 6.28 -3.48 -20.37
C GLY A 239 5.86 -2.90 -21.73
N HIS A 240 5.31 -3.71 -22.63
CA HIS A 240 4.73 -3.20 -23.87
C HIS A 240 3.29 -2.71 -23.67
N ASP A 241 2.93 -1.64 -24.41
CA ASP A 241 1.56 -1.12 -24.45
C ASP A 241 0.61 -2.18 -25.00
N TYR A 242 -0.41 -2.53 -24.21
CA TYR A 242 -1.44 -3.48 -24.60
C TYR A 242 -2.11 -3.09 -25.92
N TYR A 243 -2.47 -1.81 -26.08
CA TYR A 243 -3.16 -1.36 -27.29
C TYR A 243 -2.25 -1.37 -28.50
N GLY A 244 -0.97 -1.04 -28.33
CA GLY A 244 0.06 -1.17 -29.36
C GLY A 244 0.24 -2.61 -29.81
N LEU A 245 0.35 -3.56 -28.87
CA LEU A 245 0.43 -4.98 -29.18
C LEU A 245 -0.85 -5.49 -29.85
N LEU A 246 -2.01 -5.09 -29.35
CA LEU A 246 -3.29 -5.47 -29.91
C LEU A 246 -3.45 -4.97 -31.36
N ARG A 247 -3.06 -3.72 -31.63
CA ARG A 247 -3.02 -3.18 -33.00
C ARG A 247 -2.03 -3.94 -33.87
N ARG A 248 -0.84 -4.25 -33.36
CA ARG A 248 0.18 -5.02 -34.10
C ARG A 248 -0.33 -6.41 -34.49
N GLU A 249 -0.95 -7.13 -33.55
CA GLU A 249 -1.56 -8.44 -33.82
C GLU A 249 -2.79 -8.32 -34.72
N GLY A 250 -3.59 -7.26 -34.58
CA GLY A 250 -4.71 -6.95 -35.46
C GLY A 250 -4.25 -6.76 -36.91
N ILE A 251 -3.19 -5.99 -37.14
CA ILE A 251 -2.59 -5.80 -38.47
C ILE A 251 -2.04 -7.13 -38.99
N ARG A 252 -1.40 -7.95 -38.15
CA ARG A 252 -0.95 -9.30 -38.53
C ARG A 252 -2.10 -10.21 -38.95
N ASN A 253 -3.23 -10.16 -38.24
CA ASN A 253 -4.46 -10.88 -38.61
C ASN A 253 -5.10 -10.34 -39.91
N ALA A 254 -4.77 -9.12 -40.30
CA ALA A 254 -5.11 -8.53 -41.60
C ALA A 254 -4.02 -8.80 -42.66
N ASP A 255 -3.25 -9.88 -42.51
CA ASP A 255 -2.16 -10.27 -43.41
C ASP A 255 -1.03 -9.23 -43.52
N GLY A 256 -0.87 -8.39 -42.49
CA GLY A 256 0.09 -7.29 -42.48
C GLY A 256 -0.36 -6.04 -43.23
N ASN A 257 -1.56 -6.02 -43.80
CA ASN A 257 -2.06 -4.89 -44.60
C ASN A 257 -2.79 -3.85 -43.72
N ILE A 258 -2.24 -2.64 -43.66
CA ILE A 258 -2.76 -1.52 -42.85
C ILE A 258 -4.11 -1.01 -43.38
N GLU A 259 -4.30 -0.95 -44.69
CA GLU A 259 -5.56 -0.49 -45.29
C GLU A 259 -6.69 -1.47 -44.99
N LYS A 260 -6.41 -2.78 -45.14
CA LYS A 260 -7.35 -3.86 -44.80
C LYS A 260 -7.75 -3.81 -43.32
N PHE A 261 -6.77 -3.55 -42.44
CA PHE A 261 -7.04 -3.33 -41.02
C PHE A 261 -7.90 -2.09 -40.78
N ALA A 262 -7.56 -0.94 -41.39
CA ALA A 262 -8.27 0.32 -41.21
C ALA A 262 -9.74 0.27 -41.69
N LEU A 263 -10.03 -0.54 -42.71
CA LEU A 263 -11.39 -0.74 -43.22
C LEU A 263 -12.28 -1.52 -42.24
N ASN A 264 -11.73 -2.42 -41.43
CA ASN A 264 -12.51 -3.16 -40.45
C ASN A 264 -11.70 -3.52 -39.17
N PRO A 265 -11.35 -2.52 -38.34
CA PRO A 265 -10.42 -2.72 -37.22
C PRO A 265 -10.97 -3.70 -36.17
N GLU A 266 -12.25 -3.56 -35.81
CA GLU A 266 -12.85 -4.39 -34.74
C GLU A 266 -12.84 -5.88 -35.06
N LYS A 267 -13.03 -6.27 -36.33
CA LYS A 267 -12.95 -7.68 -36.75
C LYS A 267 -11.58 -8.28 -36.44
N TYR A 268 -10.50 -7.55 -36.69
CA TYR A 268 -9.14 -8.05 -36.48
C TYR A 268 -8.68 -7.93 -35.03
N LEU A 269 -9.15 -6.89 -34.33
CA LEU A 269 -8.89 -6.69 -32.91
C LEU A 269 -9.60 -7.73 -32.05
N SER A 270 -10.84 -8.13 -32.36
CA SER A 270 -11.56 -9.18 -31.61
C SER A 270 -10.82 -10.52 -31.66
N ILE A 271 -10.36 -10.93 -32.84
CA ILE A 271 -9.54 -12.14 -33.02
C ILE A 271 -8.24 -12.06 -32.20
N ALA A 272 -7.61 -10.89 -32.18
CA ALA A 272 -6.40 -10.66 -31.38
C ALA A 272 -6.68 -10.73 -29.87
N ARG A 273 -7.81 -10.16 -29.40
CA ARG A 273 -8.25 -10.23 -28.00
C ARG A 273 -8.51 -11.68 -27.59
N ASP A 274 -9.25 -12.44 -28.39
CA ASP A 274 -9.60 -13.83 -28.08
C ASP A 274 -8.34 -14.70 -27.90
N ARG A 275 -7.34 -14.53 -28.78
CA ARG A 275 -6.05 -15.23 -28.64
C ARG A 275 -5.22 -14.73 -27.46
N ALA A 276 -5.27 -13.43 -27.15
CA ALA A 276 -4.51 -12.85 -26.04
C ALA A 276 -4.87 -13.45 -24.67
N PHE A 277 -6.08 -13.99 -24.50
CA PHE A 277 -6.50 -14.69 -23.29
C PHE A 277 -5.97 -16.14 -23.17
N ILE A 278 -5.42 -16.75 -24.23
CA ILE A 278 -5.16 -18.20 -24.32
C ILE A 278 -3.76 -18.64 -23.81
N LYS A 279 -3.10 -17.80 -23.00
CA LYS A 279 -1.70 -17.88 -22.55
C LYS A 279 -0.74 -17.16 -23.50
N PRO A 280 0.17 -16.32 -22.99
CA PRO A 280 0.51 -16.05 -21.59
C PRO A 280 -0.61 -15.37 -20.77
N GLY A 281 -1.66 -14.87 -21.43
CA GLY A 281 -2.89 -14.36 -20.79
C GLY A 281 -2.80 -12.87 -20.46
N LEU A 282 -3.95 -12.21 -20.37
CA LEU A 282 -4.06 -10.80 -19.98
C LEU A 282 -4.19 -10.69 -18.45
N ALA A 283 -3.47 -9.74 -17.86
CA ALA A 283 -3.56 -9.39 -16.46
C ALA A 283 -3.75 -7.88 -16.29
N ALA A 284 -4.46 -7.48 -15.24
CA ALA A 284 -4.65 -6.07 -14.91
C ALA A 284 -3.72 -5.64 -13.76
N ARG A 285 -3.13 -4.44 -13.85
CA ARG A 285 -2.32 -3.82 -12.79
C ARG A 285 -3.10 -2.69 -12.11
N PRO A 286 -3.11 -2.63 -10.77
CA PRO A 286 -3.62 -1.47 -10.05
C PRO A 286 -2.72 -0.25 -10.31
N ILE A 287 -3.27 0.96 -10.14
CA ILE A 287 -2.63 2.22 -10.57
C ILE A 287 -1.30 2.47 -9.87
N ASP A 288 -1.20 2.08 -8.60
CA ASP A 288 0.03 2.18 -7.79
C ASP A 288 1.13 1.18 -8.19
N LYS A 289 0.79 0.20 -9.03
CA LYS A 289 1.72 -0.81 -9.58
C LYS A 289 1.93 -0.64 -11.09
N LYS A 290 1.41 0.42 -11.68
CA LYS A 290 1.68 0.81 -13.07
C LYS A 290 3.06 1.44 -13.21
N GLU A 291 3.57 1.41 -14.43
CA GLU A 291 4.76 2.15 -14.80
C GLU A 291 4.50 3.65 -14.76
N ASN A 292 5.53 4.43 -14.46
CA ASN A 292 5.45 5.88 -14.33
C ASN A 292 6.23 6.54 -15.46
N TYR A 293 5.67 7.61 -16.00
CA TYR A 293 6.25 8.41 -17.06
C TYR A 293 6.44 9.83 -16.57
N VAL A 294 7.51 10.47 -17.04
CA VAL A 294 7.83 11.86 -16.74
C VAL A 294 7.60 12.69 -17.99
N LYS A 295 6.77 13.72 -17.89
CA LYS A 295 6.49 14.66 -18.99
C LYS A 295 6.32 16.07 -18.46
N ARG A 296 6.47 17.04 -19.36
CA ARG A 296 6.19 18.45 -19.09
C ARG A 296 4.75 18.80 -19.45
N CYS A 297 4.07 19.56 -18.59
CA CYS A 297 2.70 20.02 -18.82
C CYS A 297 2.64 21.17 -19.84
N ILE A 298 2.51 20.89 -21.14
CA ILE A 298 2.62 21.93 -22.20
C ILE A 298 1.25 22.53 -22.64
N GLY A 299 0.11 21.92 -22.26
CA GLY A 299 -1.27 22.03 -22.82
C GLY A 299 -1.74 23.30 -23.53
N LEU A 300 -2.62 23.20 -24.54
CA LEU A 300 -3.29 24.30 -25.28
C LEU A 300 -4.54 23.74 -26.02
N PRO A 301 -5.35 24.59 -26.69
CA PRO A 301 -6.39 25.50 -26.20
C PRO A 301 -7.72 24.79 -25.87
N GLY A 302 -8.40 25.27 -24.82
CA GLY A 302 -9.61 24.66 -24.23
C GLY A 302 -9.38 23.96 -22.89
N ASP A 303 -8.15 24.00 -22.37
CA ASP A 303 -7.68 23.23 -21.22
C ASP A 303 -8.50 23.48 -19.93
N SER A 304 -8.83 22.43 -19.19
CA SER A 304 -9.06 22.53 -17.74
C SER A 304 -8.28 21.45 -17.00
N LEU A 305 -7.57 21.85 -15.95
CA LEU A 305 -7.13 20.96 -14.88
C LEU A 305 -8.15 21.08 -13.75
N SER A 306 -9.02 20.08 -13.62
CA SER A 306 -9.86 19.86 -12.44
C SER A 306 -9.22 18.81 -11.54
#